data_AF-A0A2V6MQP0-F1
#
_entry.id   AF-A0A2V6MQP0-F1
#
_cell.length_a   1.000
_cell.length_b   1.000
_cell.length_c   1.000
_cell.angle_alpha   90.00
_cell.angle_beta   90.00
_cell.angle_gamma   90.00
#
_symmetry.space_group_name_H-M   'P 1'
#
loop_
_entity.id
_entity.type
_entity.pdbx_description
1 polymer ?
#
loop_
_entity_poly.entity_id
_entity_poly.type
_entity_poly.pdbx_seq_one_letter_code
_entity_poly.pdbx_strand_id
1 'polypeptide(L)'
;DPENGAYLDSMAWVEYRQGKYDQALENLKRAIENLPREDAVVFEHLGDVYLKLNRVSQALESWQKAKTLDPSNKDLAAKIDGQKTRVSKTNPTGAKP
;
A
#
# COMPACT_ATOMS: atom_id res chain seq x y z
N ASP A 1 9.05 21.87 6.38
CA ASP A 1 10.12 21.34 5.52
C ASP A 1 9.46 20.55 4.39
N PRO A 2 9.65 20.93 3.12
CA PRO A 2 9.08 20.22 1.97
C PRO A 2 9.57 18.77 1.83
N GLU A 3 10.61 18.37 2.58
CA GLU A 3 11.08 16.97 2.63
C GLU A 3 10.53 16.18 3.83
N ASN A 4 9.70 16.81 4.68
CA ASN A 4 9.06 16.10 5.79
C ASN A 4 8.19 14.95 5.25
N GLY A 5 8.39 13.74 5.79
CA GLY A 5 7.66 12.56 5.34
C GLY A 5 6.14 12.69 5.36
N ALA A 6 5.56 13.42 6.33
CA ALA A 6 4.11 13.67 6.37
C ALA A 6 3.62 14.57 5.21
N TYR A 7 4.46 15.51 4.76
CA TYR A 7 4.14 16.35 3.60
C TYR A 7 4.22 15.54 2.31
N LEU A 8 5.27 14.70 2.17
CA LEU A 8 5.44 13.81 1.03
C LEU A 8 4.29 12.80 0.91
N ASP A 9 3.82 12.24 2.03
CA ASP A 9 2.64 11.37 2.08
C ASP A 9 1.37 12.08 1.59
N SER A 10 1.11 13.29 2.13
CA SER A 10 -0.05 14.09 1.72
C SER A 10 -0.02 14.41 0.22
N MET A 11 1.17 14.72 -0.32
CA MET A 11 1.36 14.97 -1.75
C MET A 11 1.13 13.71 -2.58
N ALA A 12 1.68 12.57 -2.14
CA ALA A 12 1.48 11.29 -2.80
C ALA A 12 -0.01 10.89 -2.83
N TRP A 13 -0.77 11.18 -1.78
CA TRP A 13 -2.19 10.89 -1.76
C TRP A 13 -2.98 11.74 -2.77
N VAL A 14 -2.58 13.00 -2.97
CA VAL A 14 -3.14 13.84 -4.04
C VAL A 14 -2.82 13.24 -5.41
N GLU A 15 -1.58 12.81 -5.64
CA GLU A 15 -1.16 12.18 -6.89
C GLU A 15 -1.90 10.86 -7.16
N TYR A 16 -2.07 10.03 -6.13
CA TYR A 16 -2.87 8.80 -6.19
C TYR A 16 -4.30 9.10 -6.67
N ARG A 17 -4.95 10.12 -6.09
CA ARG A 17 -6.30 10.54 -6.50
C ARG A 17 -6.34 11.09 -7.92
N GLN A 18 -5.22 11.62 -8.44
CA GLN A 18 -5.08 12.06 -9.82
C GLN A 18 -4.73 10.92 -10.79
N GLY A 19 -4.57 9.68 -10.32
CA GLY A 19 -4.14 8.55 -11.15
C GLY A 19 -2.64 8.50 -11.45
N LYS A 20 -1.86 9.37 -10.81
CA LYS A 20 -0.40 9.49 -10.97
C LYS A 20 0.31 8.51 -10.04
N TYR A 21 0.10 7.22 -10.28
CA TYR A 21 0.49 6.17 -9.33
C TYR A 21 2.01 6.00 -9.22
N ASP A 22 2.78 6.17 -10.30
CA ASP A 22 4.24 6.09 -10.24
C ASP A 22 4.85 7.25 -9.44
N GLN A 23 4.31 8.48 -9.60
CA GLN A 23 4.75 9.63 -8.80
C GLN A 23 4.38 9.44 -7.31
N ALA A 24 3.14 9.00 -7.05
CA ALA A 24 2.70 8.70 -5.70
C ALA A 24 3.61 7.66 -5.02
N LEU A 25 4.04 6.63 -5.76
CA LEU A 25 4.96 5.61 -5.25
C LEU A 25 6.32 6.20 -4.86
N GLU A 26 6.89 7.07 -5.69
CA GLU A 26 8.16 7.72 -5.41
C GLU A 26 8.07 8.58 -4.14
N ASN A 27 7.02 9.38 -4.02
CA ASN A 27 6.81 10.25 -2.86
C ASN A 27 6.56 9.46 -1.57
N LEU A 28 5.82 8.34 -1.62
CA LEU A 28 5.63 7.48 -0.44
C LEU A 28 6.92 6.81 0.01
N LYS A 29 7.78 6.39 -0.92
CA LYS A 29 9.10 5.83 -0.56
C LYS A 29 9.97 6.89 0.12
N ARG A 30 10.02 8.10 -0.44
CA ARG A 30 10.72 9.22 0.19
C ARG A 30 10.09 9.58 1.54
N ALA A 31 8.77 9.49 1.68
CA ALA A 31 8.08 9.72 2.94
C ALA A 31 8.59 8.76 4.02
N ILE A 32 8.68 7.46 3.72
CA ILE A 32 9.19 6.43 4.65
C ILE A 32 10.63 6.73 5.08
N GLU A 33 11.48 7.20 4.17
CA GLU A 33 12.87 7.56 4.47
C GLU A 33 13.01 8.81 5.36
N ASN A 34 12.04 9.71 5.31
CA ASN A 34 12.09 11.02 5.99
C ASN A 34 11.17 11.12 7.21
N LEU A 35 10.48 10.04 7.58
CA LEU A 35 9.72 9.98 8.81
C LEU A 35 10.62 9.62 9.99
N PRO A 36 10.41 10.23 11.18
CA PRO A 36 11.16 9.89 12.38
C PRO A 36 10.83 8.49 12.92
N ARG A 37 9.68 7.92 12.52
CA ARG A 37 9.23 6.57 12.84
C ARG A 37 8.33 6.05 11.72
N GLU A 38 8.27 4.73 11.58
CA GLU A 38 7.30 4.09 10.71
C GLU A 38 5.87 4.52 11.05
N ASP A 39 5.06 4.80 10.02
CA ASP A 39 3.69 5.26 10.16
C ASP A 39 2.72 4.34 9.40
N ALA A 40 1.67 3.88 10.09
CA ALA A 40 0.71 2.94 9.54
C ALA A 40 -0.01 3.48 8.28
N VAL A 41 -0.31 4.78 8.26
CA VAL A 41 -1.04 5.43 7.16
C VAL A 41 -0.19 5.46 5.89
N VAL A 42 1.09 5.76 6.01
CA VAL A 42 2.02 5.78 4.85
C VAL A 42 2.15 4.38 4.25
N PHE A 43 2.27 3.33 5.07
CA PHE A 43 2.28 1.95 4.58
C PHE A 43 0.93 1.51 3.99
N GLU A 44 -0.19 2.03 4.50
CA GLU A 44 -1.50 1.81 3.90
C GLU A 44 -1.58 2.42 2.49
N HIS A 45 -1.21 3.70 2.36
CA HIS A 45 -1.18 4.41 1.08
C HIS A 45 -0.24 3.74 0.09
N LEU A 46 0.92 3.25 0.56
CA LEU A 46 1.86 2.49 -0.25
C LEU A 46 1.21 1.20 -0.80
N GLY A 47 0.45 0.49 0.03
CA GLY A 47 -0.27 -0.70 -0.40
C GLY A 47 -1.35 -0.39 -1.45
N ASP A 48 -2.09 0.70 -1.26
CA ASP A 48 -3.12 1.14 -2.21
C ASP A 48 -2.51 1.55 -3.56
N VAL A 49 -1.38 2.26 -3.56
CA VAL A 49 -0.63 2.61 -4.77
C VAL A 49 -0.10 1.36 -5.48
N TYR A 50 0.51 0.42 -4.75
CA TYR A 50 0.98 -0.82 -5.34
C TYR A 50 -0.14 -1.63 -5.98
N LEU A 51 -1.33 -1.66 -5.37
CA LEU A 51 -2.49 -2.33 -5.95
C LEU A 51 -2.88 -1.70 -7.29
N LYS A 52 -2.89 -0.36 -7.39
CA LYS A 52 -3.21 0.34 -8.65
C LYS A 52 -2.18 0.10 -9.75
N LEU A 53 -0.93 -0.15 -9.37
CA LEU A 53 0.15 -0.54 -10.28
C LEU A 53 0.15 -2.06 -10.60
N ASN A 54 -0.88 -2.81 -10.22
CA ASN A 54 -0.96 -4.28 -10.34
C ASN A 54 0.18 -5.03 -9.62
N ARG A 55 0.86 -4.40 -8.66
CA ARG A 55 1.94 -5.00 -7.86
C ARG A 55 1.37 -5.64 -6.60
N VAL A 56 0.55 -6.67 -6.78
CA VAL A 56 -0.29 -7.26 -5.72
C VAL A 56 0.50 -7.77 -4.52
N SER A 57 1.65 -8.42 -4.74
CA SER A 57 2.49 -8.93 -3.64
C SER A 57 3.00 -7.80 -2.74
N GLN A 58 3.45 -6.70 -3.35
CA GLN A 58 3.95 -5.52 -2.62
C GLN A 58 2.81 -4.78 -1.91
N ALA A 59 1.61 -4.77 -2.50
CA ALA A 59 0.42 -4.24 -1.85
C ALA A 59 0.10 -4.99 -0.56
N LEU A 60 0.08 -6.33 -0.63
CA LEU A 60 -0.18 -7.19 0.53
C LEU A 60 0.88 -7.04 1.62
N GLU A 61 2.16 -6.93 1.26
CA GLU A 61 3.26 -6.71 2.21
C GLU A 61 3.10 -5.36 2.92
N SER A 62 2.82 -4.29 2.16
CA SER A 62 2.65 -2.94 2.70
C SER A 62 1.46 -2.85 3.64
N TRP A 63 0.31 -3.41 3.27
CA TRP A 63 -0.86 -3.46 4.16
C TRP A 63 -0.63 -4.32 5.40
N GLN A 64 0.14 -5.41 5.31
CA GLN A 64 0.51 -6.21 6.48
C GLN A 64 1.41 -5.42 7.46
N LYS A 65 2.35 -4.65 6.92
CA LYS A 65 3.18 -3.74 7.71
C LYS A 65 2.32 -2.67 8.39
N ALA A 66 1.42 -2.02 7.64
CA ALA A 66 0.46 -1.05 8.18
C ALA A 66 -0.38 -1.66 9.33
N LYS A 67 -0.89 -2.88 9.15
CA LYS A 67 -1.67 -3.59 10.18
C LYS A 67 -0.84 -3.95 11.41
N THR A 68 0.46 -4.15 11.26
CA THR A 68 1.36 -4.42 12.39
C THR A 68 1.58 -3.16 13.22
N LEU A 69 1.64 -2.00 12.57
CA LEU A 69 1.78 -0.68 13.20
C LEU A 69 0.47 -0.19 13.82
N ASP A 70 -0.66 -0.46 13.17
CA ASP A 70 -2.02 -0.22 13.70
C ASP A 70 -2.92 -1.45 13.53
N PRO A 71 -2.94 -2.35 14.53
CA PRO A 71 -3.80 -3.53 14.52
C PRO A 71 -5.30 -3.22 14.64
N SER A 72 -5.67 -1.99 15.01
CA SER A 72 -7.07 -1.61 15.23
C SER A 72 -7.79 -1.23 13.94
N ASN A 73 -7.04 -0.94 12.87
CA ASN A 73 -7.57 -0.62 11.56
C ASN A 73 -8.18 -1.86 10.88
N LYS A 74 -9.51 -1.98 10.98
CA LYS A 74 -10.28 -3.10 10.41
C LYS A 74 -10.30 -3.10 8.89
N ASP A 75 -10.13 -1.94 8.25
CA ASP A 75 -10.14 -1.81 6.80
C ASP A 75 -8.93 -2.53 6.18
N LEU A 76 -7.77 -2.48 6.83
CA LEU A 76 -6.57 -3.21 6.38
C LEU A 76 -6.79 -4.73 6.35
N ALA A 77 -7.46 -5.29 7.36
CA ALA A 77 -7.77 -6.72 7.37
C ALA A 77 -8.67 -7.11 6.19
N ALA A 78 -9.71 -6.32 5.93
CA ALA A 78 -10.61 -6.54 4.80
C ALA A 78 -9.90 -6.42 3.44
N LYS A 79 -9.02 -5.41 3.27
CA LYS A 79 -8.20 -5.23 2.05
C LYS A 79 -7.31 -6.45 1.80
N ILE A 80 -6.59 -6.92 2.83
CA ILE A 80 -5.68 -8.06 2.74
C ILE A 80 -6.45 -9.35 2.38
N ASP A 81 -7.52 -9.65 3.11
CA ASP A 81 -8.26 -10.90 2.93
C ASP A 81 -8.99 -10.94 1.59
N GLY A 82 -9.58 -9.81 1.19
CA GLY A 82 -10.20 -9.65 -0.13
C GLY A 82 -9.21 -9.89 -1.26
N GLN A 83 -7.99 -9.35 -1.15
CA GLN A 83 -6.99 -9.49 -2.20
C GLN A 83 -6.36 -10.89 -2.21
N LYS A 84 -6.11 -11.51 -1.04
CA LYS A 84 -5.67 -12.92 -0.97
C LYS A 84 -6.68 -13.85 -1.61
N THR A 85 -7.97 -13.67 -1.34
CA THR A 85 -9.05 -14.46 -1.93
C THR A 85 -9.08 -14.32 -3.46
N ARG A 86 -8.87 -13.10 -3.99
CA ARG A 86 -8.77 -12.86 -5.44
C ARG A 86 -7.58 -13.58 -6.04
N VAL A 87 -6.40 -13.47 -5.44
CA VAL A 87 -5.18 -14.15 -5.91
C VAL A 87 -5.37 -15.68 -5.93
N SER A 88 -5.98 -16.25 -4.89
CA SER A 88 -6.28 -17.69 -4.83
C SER A 88 -7.29 -18.14 -5.90
N LYS A 89 -8.25 -17.28 -6.27
CA LYS A 89 -9.22 -17.58 -7.35
C LYS A 89 -8.63 -17.42 -8.75
N THR A 90 -7.67 -16.51 -8.94
CA THR A 90 -6.97 -16.30 -10.22
C THR A 90 -5.85 -17.32 -10.46
N ASN A 91 -5.40 -18.01 -9.40
CA ASN A 91 -4.57 -19.21 -9.49
C ASN A 91 -5.41 -20.47 -9.20
N PRO A 92 -6.30 -20.93 -10.12
CA PRO A 92 -6.73 -22.31 -10.06
C PRO A 92 -5.50 -23.14 -10.43
N THR A 93 -4.84 -23.70 -9.42
CA THR A 93 -3.87 -24.78 -9.63
C THR A 93 -4.48 -25.77 -10.61
N GLY A 94 -3.75 -26.01 -11.70
CA GLY A 94 -4.21 -26.72 -12.87
C GLY A 94 -4.99 -27.98 -12.54
N ALA A 95 -6.23 -28.01 -13.00
CA ALA A 95 -6.81 -29.26 -13.46
C ALA A 95 -5.87 -29.82 -14.53
N LYS A 96 -5.27 -30.97 -14.24
CA LYS A 96 -4.80 -31.90 -15.27
C LYS A 96 -5.61 -33.19 -15.12
N PRO A 97 -5.91 -33.84 -16.26
CA PRO A 97 -7.02 -34.79 -16.44
C PRO A 97 -6.89 -36.06 -15.61
#